data_AF-A0A1X7T3X1-F1
#
_entry.id   AF-A0A1X7T3X1-F1
#
_cell.length_a   1.000
_cell.length_b   1.000
_cell.length_c   1.000
_cell.angle_alpha   90.00
_cell.angle_beta   90.00
_cell.angle_gamma   90.00
#
_symmetry.space_group_name_H-M   'P 1'
#
loop_
_entity.id
_entity.type
_entity.pdbx_description
1 polymer ?
#
loop_
_entity_poly.entity_id
_entity_poly.type
_entity_poly.pdbx_seq_one_letter_code
_entity_poly.pdbx_strand_id
1 'polypeptide(L)'
;MLRILRNASVHYPLLRRLLKHFYVATNAHLTIDIIDSSLADGDIAQLINLKIYEADETEFDNVHYAINDGEEEDPFRIPNLDTVLYFQYSDAIDEFKKALSDQAVNACCSCERLLRKKSVTEAKNLDSDVWNILLDYIRENDPTALNKVMYICNHCIPIIRKNEVPARCVLNGLKCEPLPKELENLDPLSCQLIQRAKCFQTIVRLGTHTLKCLHIIL
;
A
#
# COMPACT_ATOMS: atom_id res chain seq x y z
N MET A 1 20.67 39.11 16.84
CA MET A 1 21.45 38.11 17.63
C MET A 1 22.52 37.37 16.81
N LEU A 2 22.30 37.07 15.52
CA LEU A 2 23.24 36.31 14.67
C LEU A 2 24.60 37.01 14.37
N ARG A 3 24.71 38.34 14.52
CA ARG A 3 25.94 39.10 14.24
C ARG A 3 27.12 38.72 15.14
N ILE A 4 26.88 38.53 16.44
CA ILE A 4 27.92 38.14 17.40
C ILE A 4 28.45 36.74 17.06
N LEU A 5 27.53 35.82 16.77
CA LEU A 5 27.86 34.46 16.36
C LEU A 5 28.64 34.44 15.04
N ARG A 6 28.26 35.28 14.06
CA ARG A 6 28.98 35.42 12.78
C ARG A 6 30.44 35.84 12.98
N ASN A 7 30.70 36.77 13.88
CA ASN A 7 32.07 37.21 14.17
C ASN A 7 32.88 36.07 14.83
N ALA A 8 32.28 35.32 15.76
CA ALA A 8 32.93 34.17 16.39
C ALA A 8 33.12 32.98 15.42
N SER A 9 32.30 32.85 14.38
CA SER A 9 32.35 31.74 13.41
C SER A 9 33.63 31.65 12.57
N VAL A 10 34.42 32.72 12.56
CA VAL A 10 35.74 32.74 11.93
C VAL A 10 36.70 31.78 12.63
N HIS A 11 36.58 31.69 13.96
CA HIS A 11 37.47 30.88 14.81
C HIS A 11 36.92 29.51 15.16
N TYR A 12 35.60 29.29 15.00
CA TYR A 12 34.93 28.04 15.39
C TYR A 12 34.16 27.42 14.20
N PRO A 13 34.69 26.37 13.57
CA PRO A 13 34.06 25.72 12.40
C PRO A 13 32.65 25.18 12.66
N LEU A 14 32.38 24.62 13.84
CA LEU A 14 31.05 24.13 14.23
C LEU A 14 30.03 25.27 14.29
N LEU A 15 30.44 26.44 14.78
CA LEU A 15 29.58 27.62 14.85
C LEU A 15 29.25 28.15 13.45
N ARG A 16 30.20 28.06 12.52
CA ARG A 16 29.96 28.40 11.10
C ARG A 16 28.89 27.50 10.47
N ARG A 17 28.95 26.18 10.72
CA ARG A 17 27.94 25.22 10.26
C ARG A 17 26.57 25.52 10.87
N LEU A 18 26.53 25.72 12.19
CA LEU A 18 25.31 26.06 12.90
C LEU A 18 24.68 27.35 12.35
N LEU A 19 25.48 28.37 12.04
CA LEU A 19 25.00 29.59 11.43
C LEU A 19 24.43 29.39 10.03
N LYS A 20 25.03 28.52 9.20
CA LYS A 20 24.47 28.16 7.88
C LYS A 20 23.05 27.64 8.03
N HIS A 21 22.82 26.70 8.97
CA HIS A 21 21.47 26.20 9.24
C HIS A 21 20.51 27.28 9.75
N PHE A 22 20.97 28.18 10.62
CA PHE A 22 20.14 29.31 11.06
C PHE A 22 19.75 30.26 9.91
N TYR A 23 20.66 30.56 8.99
CA TYR A 23 20.35 31.39 7.82
C TYR A 23 19.35 30.71 6.90
N VAL A 24 19.50 29.40 6.63
CA VAL A 24 18.54 28.63 5.83
C VAL A 24 17.16 28.62 6.49
N ALA A 25 17.09 28.33 7.79
CA ALA A 25 15.83 28.32 8.52
C ALA A 25 15.15 29.70 8.55
N THR A 26 15.95 30.77 8.73
CA THR A 26 15.42 32.15 8.70
C THR A 26 14.89 32.50 7.32
N ASN A 27 15.60 32.11 6.25
CA ASN A 27 15.15 32.36 4.89
C ASN A 27 13.87 31.59 4.55
N ALA A 28 13.78 30.32 4.96
CA ALA A 28 12.57 29.52 4.78
C ALA A 28 11.36 30.11 5.53
N HIS A 29 11.56 30.59 6.76
CA HIS A 29 10.51 31.25 7.52
C HIS A 29 10.01 32.52 6.83
N LEU A 30 10.92 33.37 6.32
CA LEU A 30 10.54 34.57 5.57
C LEU A 30 9.78 34.23 4.29
N THR A 31 10.17 33.17 3.58
CA THR A 31 9.43 32.71 2.39
C THR A 31 8.01 32.27 2.75
N ILE A 32 7.84 31.54 3.85
CA ILE A 32 6.52 31.14 4.34
C ILE A 32 5.68 32.37 4.69
N ASP A 33 6.24 33.34 5.41
CA ASP A 33 5.54 34.57 5.77
C ASP A 33 5.08 35.36 4.53
N ILE A 34 5.91 35.40 3.48
CA ILE A 34 5.56 36.05 2.20
C ILE A 34 4.43 35.29 1.50
N ILE A 35 4.42 33.96 1.52
CA ILE A 35 3.33 33.15 0.95
C ILE A 35 2.03 33.43 1.71
N ASP A 36 2.08 33.41 3.04
CA ASP A 36 0.90 33.63 3.89
C ASP A 36 0.33 35.05 3.69
N SER A 37 1.18 36.08 3.61
CA SER A 37 0.72 37.44 3.31
C SER A 37 0.14 37.57 1.89
N SER A 38 0.80 36.99 0.89
CA SER A 38 0.34 37.05 -0.51
C SER A 38 -1.01 36.35 -0.70
N LEU A 39 -1.24 35.24 0.02
CA LEU A 39 -2.52 34.53 0.02
C LEU A 39 -3.62 35.34 0.71
N ALA A 40 -3.30 36.03 1.82
CA ALA A 40 -4.25 36.88 2.53
C ALA A 40 -4.66 38.10 1.69
N ASP A 41 -3.71 38.70 0.97
CA ASP A 41 -3.93 39.90 0.16
C ASP A 41 -4.38 39.59 -1.29
N GLY A 42 -4.35 38.32 -1.69
CA GLY A 42 -4.69 37.88 -3.05
C GLY A 42 -3.67 38.29 -4.12
N ASP A 43 -2.42 38.58 -3.73
CA ASP A 43 -1.34 38.98 -4.64
C ASP A 43 -0.74 37.77 -5.38
N ILE A 44 -1.44 37.37 -6.45
CA ILE A 44 -1.04 36.27 -7.33
C ILE A 44 0.28 36.58 -8.06
N ALA A 45 0.61 37.85 -8.30
CA ALA A 45 1.83 38.22 -9.00
C ALA A 45 3.06 37.98 -8.12
N GLN A 46 2.96 38.24 -6.81
CA GLN A 46 4.01 37.93 -5.86
C GLN A 46 4.24 36.41 -5.73
N LEU A 47 3.16 35.62 -5.73
CA LEU A 47 3.24 34.14 -5.72
C LEU A 47 3.87 33.56 -6.99
N ILE A 48 3.61 34.14 -8.16
CA ILE A 48 4.22 33.70 -9.43
C ILE A 48 5.71 34.08 -9.48
N ASN A 49 6.07 35.25 -8.94
CA ASN A 49 7.46 35.74 -8.92
C ASN A 49 8.29 35.20 -7.76
N LEU A 50 7.67 34.51 -6.79
CA LEU A 50 8.34 33.71 -5.77
C LEU A 50 9.07 32.56 -6.48
N LYS A 51 10.27 32.86 -6.98
CA LYS A 51 11.27 31.84 -7.29
C LYS A 51 11.59 31.18 -5.96
N ILE A 52 11.00 30.02 -5.74
CA ILE A 52 11.66 28.99 -4.94
C ILE A 52 12.93 28.72 -5.73
N TYR A 53 14.01 29.41 -5.37
CA TYR A 53 15.32 28.91 -5.68
C TYR A 53 15.29 27.53 -5.03
N GLU A 54 15.10 26.48 -5.84
CA GLU A 54 15.73 25.20 -5.57
C GLU A 54 17.16 25.61 -5.29
N ALA A 55 17.48 25.72 -3.99
CA ALA A 55 18.78 26.14 -3.55
C ALA A 55 19.70 25.22 -4.31
N ASP A 56 20.48 25.81 -5.22
CA ASP A 56 21.46 25.17 -6.08
C ASP A 56 21.86 23.87 -5.39
N GLU A 57 21.33 22.72 -5.84
CA GLU A 57 21.60 21.43 -5.18
C GLU A 57 23.12 21.20 -5.14
N THR A 58 23.85 21.95 -5.96
CA THR A 58 25.31 22.14 -5.97
C THR A 58 25.93 22.63 -4.65
N GLU A 59 25.20 23.29 -3.73
CA GLU A 59 25.72 23.66 -2.40
C GLU A 59 25.45 22.59 -1.31
N PHE A 60 24.62 21.58 -1.64
CA PHE A 60 24.49 20.32 -0.88
C PHE A 60 25.26 19.15 -1.53
N ASP A 61 25.62 19.23 -2.82
CA ASP A 61 26.51 18.27 -3.50
C ASP A 61 27.95 18.33 -2.96
N ASN A 62 28.33 19.41 -2.26
CA ASN A 62 29.59 19.47 -1.52
C ASN A 62 29.51 18.85 -0.11
N VAL A 63 28.44 18.10 0.20
CA VAL A 63 28.45 17.05 1.24
C VAL A 63 28.67 15.68 0.61
N HIS A 64 29.20 15.59 -0.61
CA HIS A 64 30.37 14.72 -0.73
C HIS A 64 31.41 15.30 0.22
N TYR A 65 31.52 14.70 1.42
CA TYR A 65 32.81 14.70 2.09
C TYR A 65 33.81 14.43 0.98
N ALA A 66 34.62 15.43 0.64
CA ALA A 66 35.89 15.15 0.01
C ALA A 66 36.46 14.06 0.90
N ILE A 67 36.41 12.84 0.38
CA ILE A 67 37.20 11.77 0.88
C ILE A 67 38.59 12.30 0.57
N ASN A 68 39.14 13.04 1.53
CA ASN A 68 40.54 13.35 1.50
C ASN A 68 41.18 11.97 1.36
N ASP A 69 41.84 11.74 0.24
CA ASP A 69 42.77 10.63 0.03
C ASP A 69 44.00 10.79 0.95
N GLY A 70 43.95 11.72 1.90
CA GLY A 70 44.82 11.79 3.06
C GLY A 70 44.53 10.61 3.97
N GLU A 71 45.60 9.88 4.27
CA GLU A 71 45.75 8.68 5.08
C GLU A 71 45.29 8.88 6.55
N GLU A 72 44.06 9.32 6.79
CA GLU A 72 43.42 9.22 8.10
C GLU A 72 42.29 8.19 7.99
N GLU A 73 42.50 7.02 8.60
CA GLU A 73 41.48 5.99 8.76
C GLU A 73 40.29 6.57 9.53
N ASP A 74 39.27 7.02 8.80
CA ASP A 74 37.95 7.35 9.35
C ASP A 74 37.39 6.08 10.01
N PRO A 75 37.26 6.03 11.35
CA PRO A 75 36.82 4.83 12.07
C PRO A 75 35.40 4.38 11.72
N PHE A 76 34.63 5.25 11.05
CA PHE A 76 33.24 5.00 10.65
C PHE A 76 33.09 4.68 9.17
N ARG A 77 34.16 4.77 8.36
CA ARG A 77 34.11 4.28 6.98
C ARG A 77 34.14 2.76 6.99
N ILE A 78 32.98 2.18 6.74
CA ILE A 78 32.86 0.78 6.34
C ILE A 78 32.97 0.77 4.81
N PRO A 79 34.10 0.30 4.23
CA PRO A 79 34.22 0.17 2.79
C PRO A 79 33.12 -0.74 2.27
N ASN A 80 32.49 -0.37 1.15
CA ASN A 80 31.44 -1.16 0.51
C ASN A 80 30.21 -1.43 1.41
N LEU A 81 29.84 -0.50 2.30
CA LEU A 81 28.70 -0.64 3.22
C LEU A 81 27.41 -1.09 2.50
N ASP A 82 27.10 -0.52 1.34
CA ASP A 82 25.91 -0.88 0.56
C ASP A 82 25.95 -2.35 0.11
N THR A 83 27.11 -2.83 -0.30
CA THR A 83 27.33 -4.23 -0.67
C THR A 83 27.18 -5.15 0.55
N VAL A 84 27.75 -4.75 1.69
CA VAL A 84 27.63 -5.49 2.97
C VAL A 84 26.17 -5.58 3.40
N LEU A 85 25.43 -4.47 3.37
CA LEU A 85 24.00 -4.44 3.70
C LEU A 85 23.17 -5.26 2.71
N TYR A 86 23.48 -5.18 1.41
CA TYR A 86 22.79 -5.97 0.40
C TYR A 86 22.95 -7.47 0.62
N PHE A 87 24.17 -7.94 0.92
CA PHE A 87 24.40 -9.35 1.25
C PHE A 87 23.80 -9.75 2.60
N GLN A 88 23.86 -8.87 3.61
CA GLN A 88 23.28 -9.13 4.92
C GLN A 88 21.76 -9.31 4.87
N TYR A 89 21.09 -8.56 3.99
CA TYR A 89 19.62 -8.55 3.88
C TYR A 89 19.10 -9.17 2.58
N SER A 90 19.93 -9.91 1.82
CA SER A 90 19.53 -10.46 0.51
C SER A 90 18.27 -11.31 0.62
N ASP A 91 18.21 -12.18 1.62
CA ASP A 91 17.08 -13.10 1.83
C ASP A 91 15.79 -12.35 2.15
N ALA A 92 15.88 -11.30 2.99
CA ALA A 92 14.73 -10.46 3.35
C ALA A 92 14.24 -9.63 2.14
N ILE A 93 15.17 -9.13 1.32
CA ILE A 93 14.85 -8.43 0.07
C ILE A 93 14.16 -9.37 -0.91
N ASP A 94 14.64 -10.60 -1.05
CA ASP A 94 14.06 -11.60 -1.93
C ASP A 94 12.68 -12.05 -1.45
N GLU A 95 12.50 -12.23 -0.14
CA GLU A 95 11.19 -12.51 0.45
C GLU A 95 10.21 -11.36 0.25
N PHE A 96 10.67 -10.11 0.40
CA PHE A 96 9.86 -8.92 0.14
C PHE A 96 9.45 -8.82 -1.34
N LYS A 97 10.37 -9.03 -2.29
CA LYS A 97 10.06 -9.10 -3.72
C LYS A 97 9.07 -10.23 -4.03
N LYS A 98 9.21 -11.37 -3.37
CA LYS A 98 8.26 -12.50 -3.47
C LYS A 98 6.87 -12.12 -2.94
N ALA A 99 6.81 -11.38 -1.84
CA ALA A 99 5.54 -10.87 -1.30
C ALA A 99 4.88 -9.85 -2.23
N LEU A 100 5.67 -8.95 -2.82
CA LEU A 100 5.19 -7.96 -3.80
C LEU A 100 4.67 -8.61 -5.09
N SER A 101 5.27 -9.72 -5.51
CA SER A 101 4.81 -10.50 -6.67
C SER A 101 3.62 -11.42 -6.37
N ASP A 102 3.34 -11.74 -5.09
CA ASP A 102 2.21 -12.60 -4.67
C ASP A 102 0.89 -11.81 -4.59
N GLN A 103 0.57 -11.04 -5.64
CA GLN A 103 -0.70 -10.32 -5.76
C GLN A 103 -1.82 -11.27 -6.22
N ALA A 104 -3.04 -10.97 -5.77
CA ALA A 104 -4.24 -11.70 -6.17
C ALA A 104 -4.76 -11.16 -7.52
N VAL A 105 -4.07 -11.50 -8.61
CA VAL A 105 -4.41 -11.02 -9.97
C VAL A 105 -5.03 -12.09 -10.86
N ASN A 106 -5.05 -13.36 -10.42
CA ASN A 106 -5.55 -14.46 -11.24
C ASN A 106 -7.01 -14.74 -10.92
N ALA A 107 -7.91 -14.44 -11.84
CA ALA A 107 -9.34 -14.72 -11.70
C ALA A 107 -9.63 -16.21 -11.92
N CYS A 108 -10.46 -16.81 -11.06
CA CYS A 108 -11.00 -18.14 -11.28
C CYS A 108 -12.12 -18.11 -12.33
N CYS A 109 -12.06 -18.92 -13.37
CA CYS A 109 -13.07 -19.00 -14.42
C CYS A 109 -14.44 -19.54 -13.93
N SER A 110 -14.47 -20.24 -12.80
CA SER A 110 -15.72 -20.74 -12.21
C SER A 110 -16.35 -19.76 -11.23
N CYS A 111 -15.59 -19.20 -10.29
CA CYS A 111 -16.13 -18.41 -9.17
C CYS A 111 -15.77 -16.92 -9.20
N GLU A 112 -15.06 -16.46 -10.25
CA GLU A 112 -14.60 -15.08 -10.49
C GLU A 112 -13.75 -14.44 -9.38
N ARG A 113 -13.43 -15.18 -8.32
CA ARG A 113 -12.58 -14.69 -7.25
C ARG A 113 -11.18 -14.42 -7.80
N LEU A 114 -10.59 -13.29 -7.40
CA LEU A 114 -9.19 -13.00 -7.62
C LEU A 114 -8.32 -13.73 -6.60
N LEU A 115 -7.36 -14.51 -7.09
CA LEU A 115 -6.49 -15.36 -6.30
C LEU A 115 -5.02 -15.18 -6.65
N ARG A 116 -4.20 -15.51 -5.66
CA ARG A 116 -2.75 -15.64 -5.78
C ARG A 116 -2.39 -16.83 -6.67
N LYS A 117 -1.24 -16.77 -7.33
CA LYS A 117 -0.79 -17.82 -8.26
C LYS A 117 -0.77 -19.21 -7.60
N LYS A 118 -0.38 -19.30 -6.32
CA LYS A 118 -0.36 -20.55 -5.53
C LYS A 118 -1.74 -21.20 -5.28
N SER A 119 -2.82 -20.44 -5.44
CA SER A 119 -4.18 -20.88 -5.14
C SER A 119 -5.01 -21.18 -6.39
N VAL A 120 -4.39 -21.14 -7.57
CA VAL A 120 -5.00 -21.42 -8.86
C VAL A 120 -4.17 -22.41 -9.66
N THR A 121 -4.84 -23.13 -10.55
CA THR A 121 -4.25 -24.03 -11.53
C THR A 121 -4.76 -23.64 -12.91
N GLU A 122 -3.98 -23.89 -13.96
CA GLU A 122 -4.47 -23.69 -15.33
C GLU A 122 -5.62 -24.65 -15.63
N ALA A 123 -6.73 -24.11 -16.12
CA ALA A 123 -7.94 -24.86 -16.40
C ALA A 123 -7.85 -25.49 -17.80
N LYS A 124 -7.18 -26.64 -17.89
CA LYS A 124 -7.00 -27.39 -19.14
C LYS A 124 -7.55 -28.80 -18.98
N ASN A 125 -8.25 -29.29 -20.00
CA ASN A 125 -8.66 -30.69 -20.18
C ASN A 125 -9.36 -31.30 -18.95
N LEU A 126 -10.36 -30.62 -18.39
CA LEU A 126 -11.20 -31.18 -17.33
C LEU A 126 -12.28 -32.06 -17.99
N ASP A 127 -12.23 -33.36 -17.75
CA ASP A 127 -13.22 -34.32 -18.25
C ASP A 127 -14.50 -34.25 -17.37
N SER A 128 -15.41 -33.34 -17.71
CA SER A 128 -16.67 -33.10 -17.00
C SER A 128 -17.68 -32.37 -17.90
N ASP A 129 -18.94 -32.79 -17.84
CA ASP A 129 -20.06 -32.10 -18.49
C ASP A 129 -20.23 -30.67 -17.96
N VAL A 130 -20.11 -30.48 -16.64
CA VAL A 130 -20.15 -29.16 -16.01
C VAL A 130 -19.03 -28.26 -16.53
N TRP A 131 -17.84 -28.82 -16.79
CA TRP A 131 -16.76 -28.07 -17.42
C TRP A 131 -17.09 -27.65 -18.85
N ASN A 132 -17.69 -28.53 -19.65
CA ASN A 132 -18.11 -28.19 -21.01
C ASN A 132 -19.16 -27.07 -21.03
N ILE A 133 -20.16 -27.14 -20.15
CA ILE A 133 -21.17 -26.08 -19.98
C ILE A 133 -20.51 -24.76 -19.55
N LEU A 134 -19.55 -24.82 -18.62
CA LEU A 134 -18.80 -23.64 -18.18
C LEU A 134 -17.98 -23.02 -19.32
N LEU A 135 -17.33 -23.85 -20.15
CA LEU A 135 -16.58 -23.39 -21.31
C LEU A 135 -17.49 -22.70 -22.33
N ASP A 136 -18.67 -23.23 -22.60
CA ASP A 136 -19.62 -22.63 -23.53
C ASP A 136 -20.15 -21.29 -23.00
N TYR A 137 -20.48 -21.22 -21.70
CA TYR A 137 -20.82 -19.94 -21.05
C TYR A 137 -19.69 -18.91 -21.18
N ILE A 138 -18.44 -19.30 -20.97
CA ILE A 138 -17.29 -18.39 -21.09
C ILE A 138 -17.12 -17.91 -22.54
N ARG A 139 -17.31 -18.80 -23.53
CA ARG A 139 -17.23 -18.45 -24.96
C ARG A 139 -18.27 -17.44 -25.39
N GLU A 140 -19.50 -17.57 -24.88
CA GLU A 140 -20.60 -16.65 -25.16
C GLU A 140 -20.34 -15.25 -24.59
N ASN A 141 -19.73 -15.16 -23.39
CA ASN A 141 -19.51 -13.90 -22.70
C ASN A 141 -18.19 -13.20 -23.07
N ASP A 142 -17.11 -13.95 -23.34
CA ASP A 142 -15.82 -13.42 -23.83
C ASP A 142 -15.27 -14.33 -24.93
N PRO A 143 -15.53 -14.02 -26.21
CA PRO A 143 -15.01 -14.78 -27.35
C PRO A 143 -13.47 -14.85 -27.39
N THR A 144 -12.78 -13.89 -26.76
CA THR A 144 -11.30 -13.86 -26.72
C THR A 144 -10.71 -14.71 -25.59
N ALA A 145 -11.55 -15.23 -24.69
CA ALA A 145 -11.10 -15.95 -23.50
C ALA A 145 -10.31 -17.22 -23.84
N LEU A 146 -10.57 -17.89 -24.97
CA LEU A 146 -9.81 -19.06 -25.41
C LEU A 146 -8.36 -18.76 -25.79
N ASN A 147 -8.06 -17.52 -26.18
CA ASN A 147 -6.69 -17.11 -26.52
C ASN A 147 -5.87 -16.78 -25.26
N LYS A 148 -6.52 -16.72 -24.10
CA LYS A 148 -5.90 -16.40 -22.81
C LYS A 148 -5.79 -17.66 -21.96
N VAL A 149 -4.78 -17.70 -21.10
CA VAL A 149 -4.65 -18.77 -20.10
C VAL A 149 -5.78 -18.62 -19.08
N MET A 150 -6.68 -19.61 -19.02
CA MET A 150 -7.73 -19.66 -18.00
C MET A 150 -7.20 -20.30 -16.72
N TYR A 151 -7.59 -19.75 -15.58
CA TYR A 151 -7.26 -20.27 -14.26
C TYR A 151 -8.51 -20.75 -13.54
N ILE A 152 -8.38 -21.83 -12.77
CA ILE A 152 -9.40 -22.34 -11.86
C ILE A 152 -8.81 -22.47 -10.47
N CYS A 153 -9.56 -22.08 -9.44
CA CYS A 153 -9.08 -22.14 -8.07
C CYS A 153 -9.06 -23.58 -7.53
N ASN A 154 -8.19 -23.82 -6.55
CA ASN A 154 -8.02 -25.14 -5.93
C ASN A 154 -9.30 -25.65 -5.21
N HIS A 155 -10.29 -24.78 -4.97
CA HIS A 155 -11.58 -25.15 -4.41
C HIS A 155 -12.59 -25.61 -5.48
N CYS A 156 -12.69 -24.90 -6.61
CA CYS A 156 -13.64 -25.23 -7.67
C CYS A 156 -13.20 -26.45 -8.49
N ILE A 157 -11.89 -26.62 -8.70
CA ILE A 157 -11.36 -27.70 -9.56
C ILE A 157 -11.78 -29.11 -9.13
N PRO A 158 -11.70 -29.53 -7.85
CA PRO A 158 -12.15 -30.87 -7.48
C PRO A 158 -13.66 -31.08 -7.61
N ILE A 159 -14.47 -30.03 -7.42
CA ILE A 159 -15.94 -30.10 -7.50
C ILE A 159 -16.36 -30.29 -8.96
N ILE A 160 -15.78 -29.50 -9.87
CA ILE A 160 -16.03 -29.63 -11.32
C ILE A 160 -15.57 -31.00 -11.82
N ARG A 161 -14.44 -31.53 -11.34
CA ARG A 161 -14.01 -32.91 -11.68
C ARG A 161 -14.97 -34.01 -11.23
N LYS A 162 -15.82 -33.74 -10.23
CA LYS A 162 -16.89 -34.64 -9.80
C LYS A 162 -18.20 -34.44 -10.59
N ASN A 163 -18.18 -33.58 -11.61
CA ASN A 163 -19.33 -33.19 -12.39
C ASN A 163 -20.41 -32.46 -11.57
N GLU A 164 -19.99 -31.72 -10.54
CA GLU A 164 -20.85 -30.90 -9.68
C GLU A 164 -20.59 -29.41 -9.94
N VAL A 165 -21.62 -28.58 -9.72
CA VAL A 165 -21.51 -27.11 -9.82
C VAL A 165 -21.03 -26.54 -8.48
N PRO A 166 -19.89 -25.83 -8.42
CA PRO A 166 -19.45 -25.18 -7.19
C PRO A 166 -20.50 -24.21 -6.63
N ALA A 167 -20.61 -24.13 -5.30
CA ALA A 167 -21.62 -23.33 -4.61
C ALA A 167 -21.67 -21.88 -5.13
N ARG A 168 -20.51 -21.25 -5.34
CA ARG A 168 -20.38 -19.93 -5.99
C ARG A 168 -19.79 -20.11 -7.39
N CYS A 169 -20.63 -20.30 -8.40
CA CYS A 169 -20.21 -20.51 -9.78
C CYS A 169 -20.92 -19.52 -10.73
N VAL A 170 -20.28 -19.08 -11.82
CA VAL A 170 -20.93 -18.22 -12.82
C VAL A 170 -22.20 -18.87 -13.39
N LEU A 171 -22.21 -20.21 -13.52
CA LEU A 171 -23.36 -20.96 -13.99
C LEU A 171 -24.60 -20.87 -13.09
N ASN A 172 -24.43 -20.57 -11.79
CA ASN A 172 -25.55 -20.39 -10.85
C ASN A 172 -25.78 -18.92 -10.46
N GLY A 173 -25.16 -17.98 -11.18
CA GLY A 173 -25.24 -16.55 -10.90
C GLY A 173 -24.43 -16.11 -9.68
N LEU A 174 -23.34 -16.83 -9.36
CA LEU A 174 -22.45 -16.56 -8.22
C LEU A 174 -23.20 -16.48 -6.88
N LYS A 175 -24.30 -17.23 -6.76
CA LYS A 175 -25.09 -17.27 -5.53
C LYS A 175 -24.24 -17.86 -4.40
N CYS A 176 -24.36 -17.29 -3.21
CA CYS A 176 -23.83 -17.92 -2.01
C CYS A 176 -24.89 -18.90 -1.46
N GLU A 177 -24.45 -19.89 -0.70
CA GLU A 177 -25.39 -20.70 0.09
C GLU A 177 -26.25 -19.77 0.96
N PRO A 178 -27.57 -20.05 1.06
CA PRO A 178 -28.43 -19.27 1.92
C PRO A 178 -27.92 -19.34 3.36
N LEU A 179 -28.13 -18.26 4.11
CA LEU A 179 -27.81 -18.24 5.53
C LEU A 179 -28.54 -19.42 6.21
N PRO A 180 -27.83 -20.27 6.97
CA PRO A 180 -28.48 -21.32 7.77
C PRO A 180 -29.57 -20.71 8.65
N LYS A 181 -30.72 -21.38 8.78
CA LYS A 181 -31.89 -20.88 9.54
C LYS A 181 -31.54 -20.57 11.00
N GLU A 182 -30.59 -21.32 11.54
CA GLU A 182 -30.06 -21.16 12.89
C GLU A 182 -29.37 -19.81 13.08
N LEU A 183 -28.82 -19.24 12.00
CA LEU A 183 -28.13 -17.94 12.01
C LEU A 183 -29.05 -16.78 11.60
N GLU A 184 -30.24 -17.06 11.06
CA GLU A 184 -31.17 -16.05 10.54
C GLU A 184 -31.76 -15.15 11.63
N ASN A 185 -31.89 -15.68 12.85
CA ASN A 185 -32.53 -14.99 13.99
C ASN A 185 -31.58 -14.73 15.16
N LEU A 186 -30.27 -14.65 14.92
CA LEU A 186 -29.31 -14.35 15.98
C LEU A 186 -29.52 -12.93 16.53
N ASP A 187 -29.42 -12.79 17.85
CA ASP A 187 -29.45 -11.48 18.48
C ASP A 187 -28.18 -10.67 18.10
N PRO A 188 -28.23 -9.33 18.18
CA PRO A 188 -27.11 -8.49 17.76
C PRO A 188 -25.79 -8.78 18.48
N LEU A 189 -25.82 -9.23 19.73
CA LEU A 189 -24.61 -9.58 20.50
C LEU A 189 -24.01 -10.88 19.98
N SER A 190 -24.84 -11.91 19.75
CA SER A 190 -24.39 -13.16 19.13
C SER A 190 -23.82 -12.94 17.72
N CYS A 191 -24.44 -12.07 16.92
CA CYS A 191 -23.89 -11.66 15.63
C CYS A 191 -22.50 -11.03 15.76
N GLN A 192 -22.29 -10.14 16.74
CA GLN A 192 -21.00 -9.51 16.99
C GLN A 192 -19.92 -10.53 17.38
N LEU A 193 -20.26 -11.51 18.21
CA LEU A 193 -19.33 -12.54 18.67
C LEU A 193 -18.91 -13.52 17.57
N ILE A 194 -19.79 -13.80 16.61
CA ILE A 194 -19.55 -14.77 15.52
C ILE A 194 -18.90 -14.09 14.30
N GLN A 195 -19.01 -12.78 14.16
CA GLN A 195 -18.34 -12.05 13.08
C GLN A 195 -16.82 -12.21 13.19
N ARG A 196 -16.17 -12.66 12.11
CA ARG A 196 -14.70 -12.58 11.98
C ARG A 196 -14.27 -11.16 12.34
N ALA A 197 -13.28 -11.03 13.23
CA ALA A 197 -12.74 -9.74 13.65
C ALA A 197 -12.43 -8.89 12.40
N LYS A 198 -13.30 -7.92 12.12
CA LYS A 198 -13.05 -6.93 11.09
C LYS A 198 -12.14 -5.90 11.75
N CYS A 199 -10.92 -5.76 11.24
CA CYS A 199 -9.91 -4.80 11.72
C CYS A 199 -10.38 -3.32 11.73
N PHE A 200 -11.60 -3.04 11.26
CA PHE A 200 -12.22 -1.70 11.22
C PHE A 200 -13.68 -1.71 11.70
N GLN A 201 -14.03 -2.50 12.72
CA GLN A 201 -15.32 -2.30 13.38
C GLN A 201 -15.30 -1.02 14.20
N THR A 202 -16.23 -0.10 13.92
CA THR A 202 -16.56 1.01 14.82
C THR A 202 -16.90 0.44 16.18
N ILE A 203 -16.15 0.83 17.21
CA ILE A 203 -16.48 0.48 18.60
C ILE A 203 -17.81 1.16 18.89
N VAL A 204 -18.91 0.40 18.85
CA VAL A 204 -20.17 0.87 19.41
C VAL A 204 -19.97 0.87 20.92
N ARG A 205 -19.86 2.07 21.50
CA ARG A 205 -19.97 2.22 22.96
C ARG A 205 -21.32 1.60 23.35
N LEU A 206 -21.28 0.50 24.09
CA LEU A 206 -22.45 -0.01 24.81
C LEU A 206 -22.84 1.10 25.80
N GLY A 207 -23.78 1.94 25.40
CA GLY A 207 -24.33 2.98 26.27
C GLY A 207 -24.91 2.32 27.51
N THR A 208 -24.64 2.92 28.67
CA THR A 208 -25.31 2.55 29.93
C THR A 208 -26.80 2.48 29.70
N HIS A 209 -27.38 1.30 29.95
CA HIS A 209 -28.79 1.00 29.76
C HIS A 209 -29.68 2.10 30.35
N THR A 210 -30.32 2.87 29.49
CA THR A 210 -31.63 3.46 29.77
C THR A 210 -32.49 3.29 28.53
N LEU A 211 -33.49 2.42 28.66
CA LEU A 211 -34.57 2.17 27.73
C LEU A 211 -35.01 3.42 26.95
N LYS A 212 -34.93 3.35 25.63
CA LYS A 212 -36.05 3.63 24.71
C LYS A 212 -35.65 3.22 23.29
N CYS A 213 -36.51 2.40 22.71
CA CYS A 213 -36.43 1.84 21.36
C CYS A 213 -36.06 2.89 20.31
N LEU A 214 -35.11 2.57 19.44
CA LEU A 214 -35.05 3.18 18.12
C LEU A 214 -34.96 2.08 17.06
N HIS A 215 -36.02 2.01 16.27
CA HIS A 215 -36.08 1.27 15.02
C HIS A 215 -34.93 1.67 14.10
N ILE A 216 -34.24 0.68 13.52
CA ILE A 216 -33.51 0.90 12.27
C ILE A 216 -34.19 0.04 11.20
N ILE A 217 -34.63 0.76 10.18
CA ILE A 217 -35.33 0.31 8.98
C ILE A 217 -34.35 -0.48 8.12
N LEU A 218 -34.86 -1.57 7.53
CA LEU A 218 -34.19 -2.46 6.57
C LEU A 218 -33.66 -1.72 5.34
#